data_AF-A0A1J0RD87-F1
#
_entry.id   AF-A0A1J0RD87-F1
#
_cell.length_a   1.000
_cell.length_b   1.000
_cell.length_c   1.000
_cell.angle_alpha   90.00
_cell.angle_beta   90.00
_cell.angle_gamma   90.00
#
_symmetry.space_group_name_H-M   'P 1'
#
loop_
_entity.id
_entity.type
_entity.pdbx_description
1 polymer ?
#
loop_
_entity_poly.entity_id
_entity_poly.type
_entity_poly.pdbx_seq_one_letter_code
_entity_poly.pdbx_strand_id
1 'polypeptide(L)'
;MAGLTAAEPTVAGFDAAGYQGAIKSDDADVAATGGSSVCSLIKVKATNYMLNANTGHTIGVTPKFAAVIFYLDGTGMKMKGTTKIRTKADAEPLLHAAYQAYSATNKQPQKYEFKDVVKLKDDQPFVSLYRAIVLKEKAGTAAPEPAVKRKIEAMLGGTTVMPEKYDGSKTKEKVQDPDADEGKEIALSSISSLETLQKVLAYYKNRNIQKLKLQTTNLENKANQQTTKINETDATCEAKGLHKCEKPCKLIVEERGKRK
;
A
#
# COMPACT_ATOMS: atom_id res chain seq x y z
N MET A 1 6.72 -16.03 0.66
CA MET A 1 5.65 -15.13 0.16
C MET A 1 5.53 -15.30 -1.33
N ALA A 2 4.46 -15.94 -1.81
CA ALA A 2 4.02 -15.70 -3.17
C ALA A 2 3.32 -14.33 -3.13
N GLY A 3 4.01 -13.27 -3.54
CA GLY A 3 3.33 -12.01 -3.79
C GLY A 3 2.16 -12.29 -4.73
N LEU A 4 1.02 -11.62 -4.55
CA LEU A 4 0.01 -11.55 -5.59
C LEU A 4 0.68 -10.98 -6.83
N THR A 5 1.19 -11.87 -7.68
CA THR A 5 1.61 -11.55 -9.04
C THR A 5 0.31 -11.40 -9.78
N ALA A 6 -0.18 -10.17 -9.85
CA ALA A 6 -0.99 -9.80 -11.00
C ALA A 6 -0.13 -10.15 -12.21
N ALA A 7 -0.49 -11.24 -12.90
CA ALA A 7 0.12 -11.57 -14.17
C ALA A 7 -0.32 -10.44 -15.11
N GLU A 8 0.57 -9.49 -15.33
CA GLU A 8 0.32 -8.42 -16.28
C GLU A 8 0.17 -9.07 -17.66
N PRO A 9 -0.84 -8.66 -18.46
CA PRO A 9 -0.73 -8.83 -19.88
C PRO A 9 0.43 -7.94 -20.35
N THR A 10 1.64 -8.49 -20.40
CA THR A 10 2.74 -7.85 -21.11
C THR A 10 2.36 -7.85 -22.59
N VAL A 11 1.83 -6.72 -23.07
CA VAL A 11 1.69 -6.50 -24.51
C VAL A 11 3.08 -6.34 -25.07
N ALA A 12 3.59 -7.41 -25.67
CA ALA A 12 4.91 -7.42 -26.30
C ALA A 12 4.97 -6.40 -27.44
N GLY A 13 6.14 -5.74 -27.58
CA GLY A 13 6.43 -4.82 -28.67
C GLY A 13 6.42 -3.35 -28.29
N PHE A 14 5.87 -2.91 -27.16
CA PHE A 14 6.02 -1.51 -26.74
C PHE A 14 7.35 -1.26 -26.02
N ASP A 15 8.01 -0.14 -26.32
CA ASP A 15 9.25 0.30 -25.69
C ASP A 15 9.21 1.81 -25.32
N ALA A 16 10.35 2.35 -24.89
CA ALA A 16 10.47 3.75 -24.49
C ALA A 16 10.32 4.76 -25.65
N ALA A 17 10.36 4.32 -26.91
CA ALA A 17 10.29 5.14 -28.11
C ALA A 17 8.97 4.96 -28.88
N GLY A 18 8.35 3.77 -28.78
CA GLY A 18 7.10 3.47 -29.48
C GLY A 18 6.72 1.99 -29.44
N TYR A 19 6.39 1.43 -30.60
CA TYR A 19 5.96 0.04 -30.78
C TYR A 19 6.78 -0.66 -31.88
N GLN A 20 7.10 -1.93 -31.66
CA GLN A 20 7.95 -2.83 -32.45
C GLN A 20 7.39 -4.26 -32.45
N GLY A 21 6.10 -4.42 -32.75
CA GLY A 21 5.44 -5.73 -32.79
C GLY A 21 4.96 -6.14 -34.18
N ALA A 22 3.69 -6.50 -34.29
CA ALA A 22 3.10 -6.96 -35.56
C ALA A 22 3.03 -5.85 -36.64
N ILE A 23 3.16 -4.59 -36.21
CA ILE A 23 3.28 -3.42 -37.09
C ILE A 23 4.76 -3.11 -37.25
N LYS A 24 5.17 -2.79 -38.48
CA LYS A 24 6.58 -2.56 -38.83
C LYS A 24 7.21 -1.44 -37.99
N SER A 25 8.51 -1.56 -37.78
CA SER A 25 9.33 -0.59 -37.06
C SER A 25 9.36 0.76 -37.78
N ASP A 26 9.57 0.71 -39.10
CA ASP A 26 9.65 1.84 -40.01
C ASP A 26 8.55 1.76 -41.06
N ASP A 27 8.36 2.86 -41.79
CA ASP A 27 7.43 2.88 -42.91
C ASP A 27 7.86 1.83 -43.94
N ALA A 28 6.92 0.98 -44.35
CA ALA A 28 7.18 -0.14 -45.24
C ALA A 28 6.14 -0.18 -46.36
N ASP A 29 6.59 -0.52 -47.56
CA ASP A 29 5.67 -0.75 -48.67
C ASP A 29 4.75 -1.93 -48.35
N VAL A 30 3.46 -1.76 -48.60
CA VAL A 30 2.54 -2.89 -48.62
C VAL A 30 2.79 -3.60 -49.94
N ALA A 31 3.52 -4.72 -49.88
CA ALA A 31 3.91 -5.47 -51.07
C ALA A 31 2.68 -5.79 -51.93
N ALA A 32 2.72 -5.35 -53.18
CA ALA A 32 1.81 -5.79 -54.23
C ALA A 32 2.21 -7.18 -54.76
N THR A 33 2.47 -8.13 -53.86
CA THR A 33 2.90 -9.48 -54.28
C THR A 33 1.70 -10.34 -54.64
N GLY A 34 1.39 -10.38 -55.94
CA GLY A 34 0.92 -11.59 -56.63
C GLY A 34 -0.54 -11.64 -57.11
N GLY A 35 -0.72 -11.95 -58.41
CA GLY A 35 -1.98 -12.45 -58.99
C GLY A 35 -2.67 -11.54 -60.02
N SER A 36 -3.63 -12.11 -60.76
CA SER A 36 -4.53 -11.38 -61.70
C SER A 36 -5.50 -10.43 -60.99
N SER A 37 -5.64 -10.56 -59.66
CA SER A 37 -6.46 -9.69 -58.81
C SER A 37 -5.59 -8.61 -58.20
N VAL A 38 -5.49 -7.46 -58.88
CA VAL A 38 -4.76 -6.29 -58.37
C VAL A 38 -5.68 -5.50 -57.45
N CYS A 39 -5.29 -5.31 -56.19
CA CYS A 39 -6.00 -4.38 -55.29
C CYS A 39 -5.78 -2.95 -55.77
N SER A 40 -6.82 -2.29 -56.28
CA SER A 40 -6.74 -0.92 -56.77
C SER A 40 -6.27 0.10 -55.72
N LEU A 41 -6.47 -0.22 -54.43
CA LEU A 41 -6.12 0.65 -53.31
C LEU A 41 -4.60 0.80 -53.09
N ILE A 42 -3.79 -0.15 -53.58
CA ILE A 42 -2.33 -0.16 -53.30
C ILE A 42 -1.50 0.55 -54.37
N LYS A 43 -2.12 0.95 -55.49
CA LYS A 43 -1.46 1.64 -56.60
C LYS A 43 -0.98 3.04 -56.23
N VAL A 44 0.11 3.47 -56.86
CA VAL A 44 0.68 4.83 -56.78
C VAL A 44 -0.39 5.92 -56.97
N LYS A 45 -0.21 7.07 -56.31
CA LYS A 45 -1.14 8.21 -56.39
C LYS A 45 -1.46 8.64 -57.82
N ALA A 46 -0.50 8.59 -58.74
CA ALA A 46 -0.65 9.11 -60.11
C ALA A 46 -1.66 8.34 -60.97
N THR A 47 -1.84 7.04 -60.71
CA THR A 47 -2.70 6.14 -61.51
C THR A 47 -3.67 5.34 -60.63
N ASN A 48 -4.07 5.93 -59.49
CA ASN A 48 -4.90 5.25 -58.53
C ASN A 48 -6.37 5.21 -58.99
N TYR A 49 -7.03 4.06 -58.85
CA TYR A 49 -8.40 3.86 -59.34
C TYR A 49 -9.51 4.25 -58.34
N MET A 50 -9.17 4.72 -57.14
CA MET A 50 -10.15 5.12 -56.12
C MET A 50 -11.09 6.24 -56.58
N LEU A 51 -10.60 7.15 -57.44
CA LEU A 51 -11.38 8.28 -57.96
C LEU A 51 -11.95 8.00 -59.36
N ASN A 52 -11.32 7.12 -60.14
CA ASN A 52 -11.77 6.73 -61.46
C ASN A 52 -11.37 5.27 -61.72
N ALA A 53 -12.33 4.36 -61.66
CA ALA A 53 -12.09 2.93 -61.75
C ALA A 53 -11.54 2.45 -63.10
N ASN A 54 -11.78 3.19 -64.19
CA ASN A 54 -11.47 2.75 -65.55
C ASN A 54 -10.10 3.25 -66.03
N THR A 55 -9.77 4.51 -65.73
CA THR A 55 -8.55 5.16 -66.25
C THR A 55 -7.53 5.52 -65.17
N GLY A 56 -7.93 5.45 -63.90
CA GLY A 56 -7.14 5.97 -62.80
C GLY A 56 -7.14 7.50 -62.77
N HIS A 57 -6.86 8.07 -61.61
CA HIS A 57 -6.71 9.52 -61.46
C HIS A 57 -5.62 9.83 -60.43
N THR A 58 -5.00 10.99 -60.58
CA THR A 58 -4.07 11.49 -59.56
C THR A 58 -4.82 11.89 -58.30
N ILE A 59 -4.43 11.32 -57.16
CA ILE A 59 -4.87 11.78 -55.84
C ILE A 59 -3.92 12.90 -55.39
N GLY A 60 -4.44 14.11 -55.13
CA GLY A 60 -3.60 15.25 -54.72
C GLY A 60 -3.05 15.12 -53.29
N VAL A 61 -3.84 14.57 -52.38
CA VAL A 61 -3.51 14.44 -50.95
C VAL A 61 -2.89 13.08 -50.62
N THR A 62 -2.46 12.89 -49.37
CA THR A 62 -2.02 11.59 -48.84
C THR A 62 -3.16 11.01 -48.01
N PRO A 63 -4.03 10.16 -48.58
CA PRO A 63 -5.09 9.52 -47.82
C PRO A 63 -4.47 8.59 -46.77
N LYS A 64 -5.10 8.58 -45.60
CA LYS A 64 -4.73 7.78 -44.42
C LYS A 64 -5.90 6.85 -44.09
N PHE A 65 -5.62 5.58 -43.80
CA PHE A 65 -6.61 4.53 -43.54
C PHE A 65 -6.32 3.83 -42.22
N ALA A 66 -7.33 3.15 -41.67
CA ALA A 66 -7.23 2.35 -40.44
C ALA A 66 -6.49 3.09 -39.31
N ALA A 67 -7.02 4.25 -38.90
CA ALA A 67 -6.40 5.10 -37.88
C ALA A 67 -4.93 5.46 -38.18
N VAL A 68 -4.62 5.69 -39.46
CA VAL A 68 -3.30 6.10 -39.97
C VAL A 68 -2.23 4.99 -40.02
N ILE A 69 -2.60 3.74 -39.76
CA ILE A 69 -1.70 2.60 -39.93
C ILE A 69 -1.30 2.42 -41.40
N PHE A 70 -2.20 2.74 -42.33
CA PHE A 70 -1.90 2.73 -43.76
C PHE A 70 -2.04 4.12 -44.35
N TYR A 71 -1.18 4.46 -45.30
CA TYR A 71 -1.28 5.71 -46.05
C TYR A 71 -0.82 5.52 -47.49
N LEU A 72 -1.35 6.33 -48.41
CA LEU A 72 -0.95 6.29 -49.81
C LEU A 72 0.02 7.42 -50.14
N ASP A 73 1.22 7.07 -50.60
CA ASP A 73 2.24 8.01 -51.00
C ASP A 73 2.52 7.96 -52.52
N GLY A 74 3.59 8.63 -52.97
CA GLY A 74 3.96 8.64 -54.38
C GLY A 74 4.26 7.26 -54.96
N THR A 75 4.72 6.31 -54.15
CA THR A 75 5.14 4.97 -54.57
C THR A 75 4.09 3.89 -54.32
N GLY A 76 3.01 4.20 -53.59
CA GLY A 76 1.88 3.30 -53.39
C GLY A 76 1.39 3.31 -51.96
N MET A 77 0.74 2.22 -51.55
CA MET A 77 0.31 2.09 -50.16
C MET A 77 1.46 1.67 -49.26
N LYS A 78 1.62 2.41 -48.17
CA LYS A 78 2.61 2.17 -47.13
C LYS A 78 1.94 1.89 -45.80
N MET A 79 2.56 1.01 -45.02
CA MET A 79 2.29 0.85 -43.60
C MET A 79 3.15 1.84 -42.81
N LYS A 80 2.56 2.50 -41.82
CA LYS A 80 3.23 3.47 -40.95
C LYS A 80 4.10 2.75 -39.91
N GLY A 81 5.35 3.17 -39.81
CA GLY A 81 6.27 2.73 -38.77
C GLY A 81 5.91 3.30 -37.41
N THR A 82 6.06 2.47 -36.36
CA THR A 82 5.62 2.83 -35.00
C THR A 82 6.75 2.93 -33.97
N THR A 83 8.01 2.72 -34.35
CA THR A 83 9.18 2.78 -33.45
C THR A 83 9.38 4.12 -32.77
N LYS A 84 8.99 5.24 -33.40
CA LYS A 84 9.27 6.60 -32.93
C LYS A 84 8.00 7.39 -32.61
N ILE A 85 6.89 6.70 -32.35
CA ILE A 85 5.59 7.35 -32.19
C ILE A 85 5.53 8.27 -30.95
N ARG A 86 6.39 8.05 -29.96
CA ARG A 86 6.51 8.92 -28.79
C ARG A 86 6.77 10.38 -29.15
N THR A 87 7.48 10.68 -30.24
CA THR A 87 7.84 12.05 -30.63
C THR A 87 7.00 12.57 -31.81
N LYS A 88 5.89 11.91 -32.13
CA LYS A 88 5.07 12.20 -33.33
C LYS A 88 3.66 12.70 -33.01
N ALA A 89 3.52 13.47 -31.93
CA ALA A 89 2.23 14.01 -31.48
C ALA A 89 1.49 14.79 -32.59
N ASP A 90 2.20 15.68 -33.28
CA ASP A 90 1.57 16.52 -34.32
C ASP A 90 1.35 15.76 -35.63
N ALA A 91 2.29 14.89 -36.00
CA ALA A 91 2.24 14.17 -37.26
C ALA A 91 1.21 13.03 -37.24
N GLU A 92 1.08 12.34 -36.10
CA GLU A 92 0.30 11.12 -35.93
C GLU A 92 -0.43 11.08 -34.56
N PRO A 93 -1.38 12.00 -34.32
CA PRO A 93 -1.98 12.22 -33.00
C PRO A 93 -2.71 10.99 -32.45
N LEU A 94 -3.35 10.18 -33.30
CA LEU A 94 -4.08 8.98 -32.88
C LEU A 94 -3.13 7.88 -32.40
N LEU A 95 -2.07 7.59 -33.16
CA LEU A 95 -1.06 6.60 -32.78
C LEU A 95 -0.26 7.07 -31.56
N HIS A 96 0.02 8.37 -31.45
CA HIS A 96 0.64 8.97 -30.28
C HIS A 96 -0.23 8.84 -29.03
N ALA A 97 -1.53 9.12 -29.13
CA ALA A 97 -2.47 8.95 -28.03
C ALA A 97 -2.57 7.49 -27.56
N ALA A 98 -2.56 6.53 -28.49
CA ALA A 98 -2.52 5.10 -28.15
C ALA A 98 -1.24 4.73 -27.38
N TYR A 99 -0.08 5.23 -27.79
CA TYR A 99 1.18 5.07 -27.05
C TYR A 99 1.11 5.69 -25.65
N GLN A 100 0.57 6.90 -25.51
CA GLN A 100 0.41 7.55 -24.21
C GLN A 100 -0.51 6.76 -23.28
N ALA A 101 -1.63 6.25 -23.80
CA ALA A 101 -2.57 5.44 -23.04
C ALA A 101 -1.88 4.16 -22.52
N TYR A 102 -1.12 3.46 -23.38
CA TYR A 102 -0.31 2.32 -22.96
C TYR A 102 0.72 2.73 -21.90
N SER A 103 1.47 3.81 -22.10
CA SER A 103 2.49 4.26 -21.15
C SER A 103 1.89 4.64 -19.80
N ALA A 104 0.67 5.17 -19.77
CA ALA A 104 -0.03 5.53 -18.55
C ALA A 104 -0.54 4.30 -17.78
N THR A 105 -0.93 3.23 -18.47
CA THR A 105 -1.45 2.01 -17.86
C THR A 105 -0.36 0.98 -17.55
N ASN A 106 0.77 1.02 -18.25
CA ASN A 106 1.94 0.17 -17.98
C ASN A 106 2.78 0.65 -16.77
N LYS A 107 2.16 1.40 -15.86
CA LYS A 107 2.80 1.71 -14.58
C LYS A 107 2.72 0.45 -13.72
N GLN A 108 3.88 -0.18 -13.53
CA GLN A 108 4.04 -1.26 -12.57
C GLN A 108 3.40 -0.86 -11.24
N PRO A 109 2.53 -1.70 -10.64
CA PRO A 109 2.08 -1.48 -9.29
C PRO A 109 3.32 -1.28 -8.43
N GLN A 110 3.38 -0.16 -7.71
CA GLN A 110 4.52 0.10 -6.83
C GLN A 110 4.52 -1.01 -5.78
N LYS A 111 5.47 -1.95 -5.90
CA LYS A 111 5.64 -3.01 -4.91
C LYS A 111 5.95 -2.33 -3.58
N TYR A 112 5.24 -2.74 -2.54
CA TYR A 112 5.59 -2.34 -1.18
C TYR A 112 7.03 -2.78 -0.92
N GLU A 113 7.88 -1.83 -0.56
CA GLU A 113 9.25 -2.07 -0.13
C GLU A 113 9.35 -1.71 1.35
N PHE A 114 9.73 -2.68 2.17
CA PHE A 114 10.04 -2.42 3.57
C PHE A 114 11.29 -1.54 3.66
N LYS A 115 11.13 -0.32 4.16
CA LYS A 115 12.26 0.59 4.44
C LYS A 115 12.91 0.16 5.76
N ASP A 116 14.17 -0.24 5.70
CA ASP A 116 14.96 -0.52 6.90
C ASP A 116 15.27 0.75 7.71
N VAL A 117 15.91 0.58 8.86
CA VAL A 117 16.28 1.67 9.78
C VAL A 117 17.14 2.74 9.09
N VAL A 118 18.05 2.34 8.20
CA VAL A 118 18.95 3.26 7.50
C VAL A 118 18.16 4.13 6.54
N LYS A 119 17.16 3.57 5.86
CA LYS A 119 16.25 4.32 4.98
C LYS A 119 15.27 5.19 5.76
N LEU A 120 14.72 4.71 6.87
CA LEU A 120 13.67 5.43 7.62
C LEU A 120 14.18 6.64 8.38
N LYS A 121 15.40 6.62 8.92
CA LYS A 121 15.96 7.78 9.63
C LYS A 121 16.17 8.98 8.70
N ASP A 122 16.30 8.74 7.40
CA ASP A 122 16.47 9.76 6.37
C ASP A 122 15.17 10.06 5.61
N ASP A 123 14.09 9.32 5.89
CA ASP A 123 12.76 9.50 5.29
C ASP A 123 12.02 10.65 5.97
N GLN A 124 12.04 11.84 5.36
CA GLN A 124 11.49 13.07 5.94
C GLN A 124 10.03 12.97 6.43
N PRO A 125 9.10 12.32 5.70
CA PRO A 125 7.76 12.02 6.23
C PRO A 125 7.77 11.22 7.53
N PHE A 126 8.60 10.17 7.62
CA PHE A 126 8.71 9.35 8.83
C PHE A 126 9.33 10.13 9.99
N VAL A 127 10.41 10.88 9.74
CA VAL A 127 11.05 11.74 10.74
C VAL A 127 10.06 12.78 11.29
N SER A 128 9.26 13.38 10.42
CA SER A 128 8.24 14.35 10.81
C SER A 128 7.15 13.71 11.69
N LEU A 129 6.66 12.53 11.33
CA LEU A 129 5.70 11.77 12.14
C LEU A 129 6.29 11.35 13.49
N TYR A 130 7.55 10.92 13.52
CA TYR A 130 8.25 10.55 14.75
C TYR A 130 8.35 11.74 15.72
N ARG A 131 8.68 12.93 15.20
CA ARG A 131 8.70 14.17 16.01
C ARG A 131 7.34 14.50 16.60
N ALA A 132 6.28 14.43 15.80
CA ALA A 132 4.94 14.77 16.22
C ALA A 132 4.34 13.76 17.22
N ILE A 133 4.50 12.47 16.96
CA ILE A 133 3.80 11.40 17.71
C ILE A 133 4.63 10.91 18.89
N VAL A 134 5.91 10.61 18.66
CA VAL A 134 6.79 9.98 19.67
C VAL A 134 7.44 11.03 20.55
N LEU A 135 8.06 12.05 19.95
CA LEU A 135 8.72 13.12 20.71
C LEU A 135 7.75 14.19 21.20
N LYS A 136 6.54 14.27 20.63
CA LYS A 136 5.52 15.29 20.95
C LYS A 136 6.08 16.70 20.90
N GLU A 137 6.98 16.96 19.95
CA GLU A 137 7.64 18.27 19.82
C GLU A 137 6.60 19.34 19.47
N LYS A 138 6.65 20.45 20.20
CA LYS A 138 5.89 21.65 19.87
C LYS A 138 6.70 22.53 18.93
N ALA A 139 6.03 23.41 18.20
CA ALA A 139 6.70 24.41 17.37
C ALA A 139 7.70 25.21 18.21
N GLY A 140 8.97 25.27 17.76
CA GLY A 140 10.05 25.99 18.44
C GLY A 140 10.92 25.16 19.39
N THR A 141 10.59 23.89 19.68
CA THR A 141 11.40 23.00 20.55
C THR A 141 12.01 21.82 19.79
N ALA A 142 12.20 21.96 18.49
CA ALA A 142 12.63 20.85 17.64
C ALA A 142 14.05 20.42 18.02
N ALA A 143 14.22 19.15 18.40
CA ALA A 143 15.55 18.60 18.63
C ALA A 143 16.36 18.64 17.33
N PRO A 144 17.69 18.82 17.40
CA PRO A 144 18.56 18.76 16.23
C PRO A 144 18.35 17.46 15.47
N GLU A 145 18.29 17.54 14.14
CA GLU A 145 18.01 16.40 13.27
C GLU A 145 18.92 15.17 13.51
N PRO A 146 20.24 15.31 13.73
CA PRO A 146 21.10 14.17 14.05
C PRO A 146 20.69 13.43 15.33
N ALA A 147 20.17 14.15 16.34
CA ALA A 147 19.71 13.55 17.58
C ALA A 147 18.43 12.74 17.37
N VAL A 148 17.52 13.22 16.50
CA VAL A 148 16.29 12.49 16.15
C VAL A 148 16.59 11.23 15.36
N LYS A 149 17.52 11.27 14.41
CA LYS A 149 17.96 10.09 13.66
C LYS A 149 18.51 8.98 14.56
N ARG A 150 19.37 9.34 15.53
CA ARG A 150 19.89 8.38 16.52
C ARG A 150 18.78 7.78 17.40
N LYS A 151 17.79 8.58 17.79
CA LYS A 151 16.64 8.09 18.56
C LYS A 151 15.76 7.14 17.75
N ILE A 152 15.58 7.41 16.46
CA ILE A 152 14.89 6.50 15.53
C ILE A 152 15.64 5.17 15.44
N GLU A 153 16.96 5.21 15.21
CA GLU A 153 17.80 4.00 15.13
C GLU A 153 17.72 3.16 16.41
N ALA A 154 17.84 3.80 17.57
CA ALA A 154 17.76 3.14 18.87
C ALA A 154 16.38 2.53 19.13
N MET A 155 15.30 3.25 18.79
CA MET A 155 13.92 2.79 19.00
C MET A 155 13.56 1.58 18.13
N LEU A 156 14.05 1.57 16.89
CA LEU A 156 13.77 0.48 15.95
C LEU A 156 14.68 -0.75 16.17
N GLY A 157 15.69 -0.65 17.04
CA GLY A 157 16.59 -1.76 17.38
C GLY A 157 17.63 -2.08 16.29
N GLY A 158 17.90 -1.13 15.39
CA GLY A 158 18.85 -1.31 14.30
C GLY A 158 18.38 -2.27 13.18
N THR A 159 19.30 -2.60 12.27
CA THR A 159 18.98 -3.29 11.01
C THR A 159 18.62 -4.77 11.16
N THR A 160 18.93 -5.40 12.30
CA THR A 160 18.63 -6.82 12.56
C THR A 160 17.31 -7.01 13.27
N VAL A 161 17.01 -6.21 14.30
CA VAL A 161 15.79 -6.36 15.11
C VAL A 161 14.57 -5.79 14.39
N MET A 162 14.74 -4.70 13.64
CA MET A 162 13.61 -4.01 13.02
C MET A 162 12.82 -4.92 12.05
N PRO A 163 13.45 -5.67 11.12
CA PRO A 163 12.69 -6.52 10.22
C PRO A 163 11.96 -7.65 10.95
N GLU A 164 12.57 -8.25 11.98
CA GLU A 164 11.91 -9.32 12.75
C GLU A 164 10.67 -8.86 13.52
N LYS A 165 10.52 -7.55 13.75
CA LYS A 165 9.37 -6.98 14.46
C LYS A 165 8.34 -6.34 13.54
N TYR A 166 8.80 -5.63 12.52
CA TYR A 166 7.97 -4.70 11.75
C TYR A 166 7.81 -5.08 10.28
N ASP A 167 8.67 -5.96 9.74
CA ASP A 167 8.51 -6.47 8.39
C ASP A 167 7.52 -7.64 8.43
N GLY A 168 6.35 -7.47 7.82
CA GLY A 168 5.32 -8.52 7.75
C GLY A 168 5.81 -9.82 7.11
N SER A 169 6.91 -9.78 6.34
CA SER A 169 7.52 -10.96 5.73
C SER A 169 8.50 -11.72 6.61
N LYS A 170 9.03 -11.06 7.64
CA LYS A 170 10.07 -11.61 8.52
C LYS A 170 9.62 -11.69 9.96
N THR A 171 8.47 -11.13 10.29
CA THR A 171 7.95 -11.16 11.65
C THR A 171 7.73 -12.59 12.12
N LYS A 172 8.24 -12.85 13.33
CA LYS A 172 8.07 -14.12 14.05
C LYS A 172 6.86 -14.09 14.99
N GLU A 173 6.12 -12.98 14.98
CA GLU A 173 4.97 -12.79 15.88
C GLU A 173 3.87 -13.80 15.57
N LYS A 174 3.36 -14.43 16.62
CA LYS A 174 2.17 -15.27 16.57
C LYS A 174 0.98 -14.47 17.04
N VAL A 175 -0.14 -14.64 16.35
CA VAL A 175 -1.40 -13.96 16.64
C VAL A 175 -2.50 -14.99 16.78
N GLN A 176 -3.52 -14.67 17.58
CA GLN A 176 -4.72 -15.49 17.67
C GLN A 176 -5.31 -15.69 16.26
N ASP A 177 -5.59 -16.94 15.91
CA ASP A 177 -6.34 -17.26 14.71
C ASP A 177 -7.79 -16.80 14.90
N PRO A 178 -8.29 -15.87 14.08
CA PRO A 178 -9.65 -15.37 14.23
C PRO A 178 -10.73 -16.38 13.81
N ASP A 179 -10.36 -17.41 13.06
CA ASP A 179 -11.29 -18.40 12.51
C ASP A 179 -11.19 -19.76 13.25
N ALA A 180 -10.31 -19.88 14.25
CA ALA A 180 -10.16 -21.07 15.08
C ALA A 180 -10.59 -20.84 16.53
N ASP A 181 -10.67 -21.93 17.30
CA ASP A 181 -10.99 -21.88 18.73
C ASP A 181 -10.01 -20.98 19.52
N GLU A 182 -10.51 -20.39 20.60
CA GLU A 182 -9.72 -19.50 21.46
C GLU A 182 -8.44 -20.19 21.97
N GLY A 183 -7.30 -19.51 21.82
CA GLY A 183 -5.98 -20.02 22.21
C GLY A 183 -5.17 -20.66 21.08
N LYS A 184 -5.76 -20.88 19.89
CA LYS A 184 -5.01 -21.29 18.69
C LYS A 184 -4.32 -20.08 18.05
N GLU A 185 -3.03 -20.22 17.78
CA GLU A 185 -2.20 -19.17 17.20
C GLU A 185 -1.73 -19.51 15.79
N ILE A 186 -1.68 -18.50 14.93
CA ILE A 186 -1.11 -18.53 13.59
C ILE A 186 0.04 -17.51 13.48
N ALA A 187 1.00 -17.76 12.61
CA ALA A 187 2.07 -16.80 12.37
C ALA A 187 1.51 -15.58 11.62
N LEU A 188 1.76 -14.36 12.11
CA LEU A 188 1.30 -13.14 11.43
C LEU A 188 1.82 -13.05 9.99
N SER A 189 3.05 -13.53 9.76
CA SER A 189 3.70 -13.60 8.44
C SER A 189 3.07 -14.61 7.47
N SER A 190 2.23 -15.53 7.97
CA SER A 190 1.48 -16.48 7.13
C SER A 190 0.14 -15.95 6.63
N ILE A 191 -0.34 -14.81 7.17
CA ILE A 191 -1.64 -14.25 6.82
C ILE A 191 -1.50 -13.43 5.53
N SER A 192 -2.11 -13.90 4.44
CA SER A 192 -2.11 -13.21 3.14
C SER A 192 -3.42 -12.48 2.82
N SER A 193 -4.49 -12.70 3.61
CA SER A 193 -5.80 -12.08 3.40
C SER A 193 -5.95 -10.79 4.21
N LEU A 194 -6.36 -9.70 3.54
CA LEU A 194 -6.68 -8.44 4.20
C LEU A 194 -7.85 -8.61 5.18
N GLU A 195 -8.83 -9.45 4.85
CA GLU A 195 -9.98 -9.74 5.71
C GLU A 195 -9.54 -10.39 7.02
N THR A 196 -8.67 -11.40 6.94
CA THR A 196 -8.13 -12.08 8.13
C THR A 196 -7.31 -11.10 8.99
N LEU A 197 -6.48 -10.25 8.37
CA LEU A 197 -5.74 -9.19 9.08
C LEU A 197 -6.69 -8.21 9.81
N GLN A 198 -7.81 -7.84 9.20
CA GLN A 198 -8.82 -6.98 9.83
C GLN A 198 -9.47 -7.66 11.04
N LYS A 199 -9.81 -8.94 10.94
CA LYS A 199 -10.34 -9.72 12.07
C LYS A 199 -9.34 -9.79 13.22
N VAL A 200 -8.07 -10.07 12.94
CA VAL A 200 -6.98 -10.07 13.94
C VAL A 200 -6.86 -8.70 14.61
N LEU A 201 -6.86 -7.62 13.84
CA LEU A 201 -6.80 -6.26 14.39
C LEU A 201 -8.00 -5.96 15.31
N ALA A 202 -9.21 -6.35 14.90
CA ALA A 202 -10.42 -6.16 15.69
C ALA A 202 -10.38 -6.95 17.01
N TYR A 203 -9.89 -8.20 16.97
CA TYR A 203 -9.71 -9.03 18.16
C TYR A 203 -8.81 -8.34 19.21
N TYR A 204 -7.60 -7.90 18.82
CA TYR A 204 -6.69 -7.25 19.76
C TYR A 204 -7.17 -5.87 20.23
N LYS A 205 -7.87 -5.11 19.38
CA LYS A 205 -8.52 -3.85 19.80
C LYS A 205 -9.56 -4.11 20.90
N ASN A 206 -10.45 -5.08 20.69
CA ASN A 206 -11.49 -5.42 21.67
C ASN A 206 -10.90 -5.94 22.98
N ARG A 207 -9.88 -6.80 22.90
CA ARG A 207 -9.17 -7.30 24.08
C ARG A 207 -8.52 -6.18 24.88
N ASN A 208 -7.88 -5.21 24.21
CA ASN A 208 -7.29 -4.05 24.87
C ASN A 208 -8.36 -3.16 25.52
N ILE A 209 -9.50 -2.95 24.86
CA ILE A 209 -10.63 -2.20 25.43
C ILE A 209 -11.17 -2.89 26.69
N GLN A 210 -11.36 -4.21 26.66
CA GLN A 210 -11.82 -4.97 27.82
C GLN A 210 -10.81 -4.91 28.98
N LYS A 211 -9.52 -5.04 28.69
CA LYS A 211 -8.45 -4.93 29.70
C LYS A 211 -8.45 -3.54 30.36
N LEU A 212 -8.63 -2.48 29.57
CA LEU A 212 -8.73 -1.11 30.08
C LEU A 212 -9.99 -0.94 30.95
N LYS A 213 -11.15 -1.44 30.51
CA LYS A 213 -12.39 -1.40 31.32
C LYS A 213 -12.21 -2.10 32.67
N LEU A 214 -11.59 -3.28 32.68
CA LEU A 214 -11.29 -4.02 33.91
C LEU A 214 -10.37 -3.22 34.83
N GLN A 215 -9.34 -2.57 34.27
CA GLN A 215 -8.45 -1.70 35.04
C GLN A 215 -9.20 -0.50 35.63
N THR A 216 -10.08 0.14 34.87
CA THR A 216 -10.95 1.23 35.35
C THR A 216 -11.84 0.77 36.50
N THR A 217 -12.57 -0.35 36.34
CA THR A 217 -13.42 -0.90 37.41
C THR A 217 -12.62 -1.26 38.66
N ASN A 218 -11.42 -1.82 38.50
CA ASN A 218 -10.54 -2.11 39.64
C ASN A 218 -10.06 -0.84 40.34
N LEU A 219 -9.80 0.24 39.60
CA LEU A 219 -9.44 1.54 40.18
C LEU A 219 -10.63 2.19 40.90
N GLU A 220 -11.83 2.14 40.32
CA GLU A 220 -13.08 2.61 40.94
C GLU A 220 -13.37 1.86 42.24
N ASN A 221 -13.26 0.52 42.23
CA ASN A 221 -13.46 -0.30 43.43
C ASN A 221 -12.45 0.03 44.52
N LYS A 222 -11.17 0.25 44.18
CA LYS A 222 -10.15 0.68 45.13
C LYS A 222 -10.42 2.08 45.68
N ALA A 223 -10.87 3.01 44.85
CA ALA A 223 -11.27 4.35 45.28
C ALA A 223 -12.48 4.29 46.24
N ASN A 224 -13.47 3.46 45.93
CA ASN A 224 -14.66 3.25 46.78
C ASN A 224 -14.35 2.52 48.10
N GLN A 225 -13.37 1.61 48.10
CA GLN A 225 -12.84 1.01 49.33
C GLN A 225 -12.06 2.02 50.20
N GLN A 226 -11.40 3.00 49.59
CA GLN A 226 -10.75 4.09 50.32
C GLN A 226 -11.74 5.09 50.93
N THR A 227 -12.91 5.30 50.32
CA THR A 227 -13.98 6.14 50.88
C THR A 227 -14.83 5.40 51.92
N THR A 228 -14.84 4.07 51.93
CA THR A 228 -15.41 3.23 53.02
C THR A 228 -14.40 2.95 54.14
N LYS A 229 -13.59 3.94 54.54
CA LYS A 229 -13.11 3.96 55.92
C LYS A 229 -14.34 4.06 56.80
N ILE A 230 -14.61 3.00 57.55
CA ILE A 230 -15.73 2.86 58.47
C ILE A 230 -15.82 4.13 59.32
N ASN A 231 -16.84 4.95 59.06
CA ASN A 231 -17.28 5.94 60.04
C ASN A 231 -18.04 5.14 61.10
N GLU A 232 -17.32 4.46 62.00
CA GLU A 232 -17.95 3.96 63.22
C GLU A 232 -18.51 5.20 63.94
N THR A 233 -19.83 5.24 64.12
CA THR A 233 -20.49 6.23 64.95
C THR A 233 -20.42 5.76 66.40
N ASP A 234 -20.54 6.68 67.37
CA ASP A 234 -20.47 6.34 68.79
C ASP A 234 -21.46 5.23 69.18
N ALA A 235 -22.63 5.17 68.51
CA ALA A 235 -23.63 4.12 68.66
C ALA A 235 -23.10 2.69 68.36
N THR A 236 -22.15 2.55 67.42
CA THR A 236 -21.50 1.26 67.12
C THR A 236 -20.35 0.90 68.06
N CYS A 237 -19.70 1.88 68.71
CA CYS A 237 -18.72 1.63 69.78
C CYS A 237 -19.42 1.16 71.08
N GLU A 238 -20.57 1.75 71.43
CA GLU A 238 -21.33 1.41 72.63
C GLU A 238 -21.89 -0.03 72.59
N ALA A 239 -22.39 -0.48 71.44
CA ALA A 239 -22.87 -1.85 71.26
C ALA A 239 -21.76 -2.92 71.48
N LYS A 240 -20.49 -2.54 71.40
CA LYS A 240 -19.32 -3.38 71.65
C LYS A 240 -18.71 -3.20 73.06
N GLY A 241 -19.37 -2.41 73.94
CA GLY A 241 -18.94 -2.21 75.32
C GLY A 241 -17.73 -1.28 75.51
N LEU A 242 -17.39 -0.45 74.51
CA LEU A 242 -16.28 0.50 74.57
C LEU A 242 -16.82 1.93 74.70
N HIS A 243 -16.53 2.59 75.83
CA HIS A 243 -17.13 3.89 76.16
C HIS A 243 -16.42 5.13 75.59
N LYS A 244 -15.32 5.01 74.83
CA LYS A 244 -14.68 6.14 74.13
C LYS A 244 -13.98 5.67 72.86
N CYS A 245 -14.39 6.16 71.69
CA CYS A 245 -13.69 5.90 70.44
C CYS A 245 -12.45 6.83 70.34
N GLU A 246 -11.30 6.45 70.92
CA GLU A 246 -10.01 7.08 70.61
C GLU A 246 -9.40 6.43 69.36
N LYS A 247 -9.26 7.19 68.27
CA LYS A 247 -8.64 6.72 67.02
C LYS A 247 -7.12 6.55 67.20
N PRO A 248 -6.45 5.58 66.53
CA PRO A 248 -6.98 4.44 65.78
C PRO A 248 -6.80 3.12 66.54
N CYS A 249 -7.87 2.34 66.65
CA CYS A 249 -7.85 0.97 67.16
C CYS A 249 -6.87 0.11 66.34
N LYS A 250 -5.74 -0.27 66.94
CA LYS A 250 -4.96 -1.42 66.46
C LYS A 250 -5.79 -2.67 66.77
N LEU A 251 -6.21 -3.38 65.73
CA LEU A 251 -6.64 -4.77 65.86
C LEU A 251 -5.49 -5.55 66.51
N ILE A 252 -5.65 -5.95 67.77
CA ILE A 252 -4.81 -6.99 68.37
C ILE A 252 -5.28 -8.29 67.74
N VAL A 253 -4.56 -8.74 66.71
CA VAL A 253 -4.64 -10.12 66.25
C VAL A 253 -3.94 -10.94 67.33
N GLU A 254 -4.70 -11.60 68.22
CA GLU A 254 -4.12 -12.61 69.10
C GLU A 254 -3.63 -13.78 68.25
N GLU A 255 -2.31 -13.89 68.09
CA GLU A 255 -1.64 -15.12 67.70
C GLU A 255 -1.87 -16.19 68.77
N ARG A 256 -2.88 -17.04 68.60
CA ARG A 256 -2.93 -18.31 69.35
C ARG A 256 -2.04 -19.34 68.68
N GLY A 257 -0.76 -19.29 69.01
CA GLY A 257 0.19 -20.39 68.81
C GLY A 257 0.38 -21.22 70.09
N LYS A 258 0.00 -22.51 70.02
CA LYS A 258 0.56 -23.70 70.73
C LYS A 258 0.96 -23.58 72.23
N ARG A 259 0.47 -24.54 73.04
CA ARG A 259 1.31 -25.63 73.61
C ARG A 259 0.51 -26.63 74.49
N LYS A 260 0.83 -27.91 74.24
CA LYS A 260 0.61 -29.17 74.99
C LYS A 260 -0.82 -29.66 75.17
#